data_AF-A0A0Q0VN68-F1
#
_entry.id   AF-A0A0Q0VN68-F1
#
_cell.length_a   1.000
_cell.length_b   1.000
_cell.length_c   1.000
_cell.angle_alpha   90.00
_cell.angle_beta   90.00
_cell.angle_gamma   90.00
#
_symmetry.space_group_name_H-M   'P 1'
#
loop_
_entity.id
_entity.type
_entity.pdbx_description
1 polymer ?
#
loop_
_entity_poly.entity_id
_entity_poly.type
_entity_poly.pdbx_seq_one_letter_code
_entity_poly.pdbx_strand_id
1 'polypeptide(L)'
;MNLDSFIESEELNDKEARQVKEYIESLKKSKEKQGNEECPYWKRGCNNQLCPMLKDNSKYIWYSDEDPCNNPEYKDNIVAINQKKLKKKNAPGYFTYNMLNRNFIIKRGIEGIDPDVPDSVESRGQKAIDKLYRDREEAWLNSHPEISNKQIEKNRNLAMKGSEALKRYKEGKK
;
A
#
# COMPACT_ATOMS: atom_id res chain seq x y z
N MET A 1 -19.17 1.97 -27.50
CA MET A 1 -20.34 2.42 -26.73
C MET A 1 -19.83 3.23 -25.54
N ASN A 2 -20.25 4.48 -25.40
CA ASN A 2 -19.98 5.27 -24.20
C ASN A 2 -21.01 4.86 -23.14
N LEU A 3 -20.65 4.85 -21.86
CA LEU A 3 -21.57 4.56 -20.76
C LEU A 3 -22.76 5.54 -20.76
N ASP A 4 -22.52 6.77 -21.20
CA ASP A 4 -23.56 7.80 -21.34
C ASP A 4 -24.63 7.38 -22.38
N SER A 5 -24.24 6.68 -23.45
CA SER A 5 -25.19 6.18 -24.46
C SER A 5 -25.96 4.93 -24.03
N PHE A 6 -25.56 4.28 -22.93
CA PHE A 6 -26.26 3.11 -22.37
C PHE A 6 -27.39 3.55 -21.41
N ILE A 7 -27.15 4.59 -20.61
CA ILE A 7 -28.14 5.19 -19.70
C ILE A 7 -29.31 5.81 -20.49
N GLU A 8 -29.06 6.33 -21.69
CA GLU A 8 -30.10 6.87 -22.57
C GLU A 8 -30.99 5.80 -23.23
N SER A 9 -30.60 4.51 -23.16
CA SER A 9 -31.31 3.39 -23.81
C SER A 9 -32.22 2.58 -22.88
N GLU A 10 -32.18 2.83 -21.57
CA GLU A 10 -33.09 2.23 -20.58
C GLU A 10 -34.08 3.28 -20.08
N GLU A 11 -35.36 2.93 -19.97
CA GLU A 11 -36.40 3.77 -19.37
C GLU A 11 -36.24 3.82 -17.83
N LEU A 12 -35.14 4.42 -17.37
CA LEU A 12 -34.88 4.65 -15.95
C LEU A 12 -35.68 5.87 -15.48
N ASN A 13 -36.28 5.77 -14.29
CA ASN A 13 -36.90 6.95 -13.69
C ASN A 13 -35.83 7.95 -13.18
N ASP A 14 -36.22 9.21 -12.97
CA ASP A 14 -35.30 10.29 -12.57
C ASP A 14 -34.45 9.97 -11.32
N LYS A 15 -35.00 9.16 -10.41
CA LYS A 15 -34.31 8.76 -9.17
C LYS A 15 -33.25 7.69 -9.45
N GLU A 16 -33.57 6.69 -10.26
CA GLU A 16 -32.64 5.63 -10.69
C GLU A 16 -31.52 6.21 -11.55
N ALA A 17 -31.86 7.09 -12.50
CA ALA A 17 -30.87 7.79 -13.31
C ALA A 17 -29.90 8.63 -12.46
N ARG A 18 -30.39 9.29 -11.39
CA ARG A 18 -29.54 10.00 -10.44
C ARG A 18 -28.63 9.04 -9.67
N GLN A 19 -29.14 7.93 -9.15
CA GLN A 19 -28.35 6.94 -8.42
C GLN A 19 -27.27 6.30 -9.29
N VAL A 20 -27.59 5.97 -10.55
CA VAL A 20 -26.64 5.42 -11.51
C VAL A 20 -25.56 6.44 -11.87
N LYS A 21 -25.93 7.71 -12.08
CA LYS A 21 -24.95 8.79 -12.32
C LYS A 21 -24.02 9.00 -11.12
N GLU A 22 -24.57 9.08 -9.91
CA GLU A 22 -23.78 9.18 -8.67
C GLU A 22 -22.83 7.98 -8.50
N TYR A 23 -23.30 6.77 -8.80
CA TYR A 23 -22.48 5.56 -8.77
C TYR A 23 -21.37 5.60 -9.82
N ILE A 24 -21.66 5.97 -11.07
CA ILE A 24 -20.67 6.09 -12.14
C ILE A 24 -19.64 7.17 -11.83
N GLU A 25 -20.06 8.30 -11.28
CA GLU A 25 -19.18 9.37 -10.84
C GLU A 25 -18.27 8.92 -9.69
N SER A 26 -18.81 8.13 -8.75
CA SER A 26 -18.00 7.49 -7.71
C SER A 26 -16.97 6.50 -8.26
N LEU A 27 -17.33 5.71 -9.29
CA LEU A 27 -16.42 4.79 -9.96
C LEU A 27 -15.33 5.53 -10.73
N LYS A 28 -15.68 6.61 -11.45
CA LYS A 28 -14.72 7.49 -12.13
C LYS A 28 -13.73 8.09 -11.14
N LYS A 29 -14.22 8.62 -10.01
CA LYS A 29 -13.39 9.17 -8.93
C LYS A 29 -12.50 8.13 -8.25
N SER A 30 -12.94 6.87 -8.16
CA SER A 30 -12.12 5.76 -7.65
C SER A 30 -10.99 5.35 -8.61
N LYS A 31 -11.17 5.58 -9.92
CA LYS A 31 -10.19 5.27 -10.98
C LYS A 31 -9.33 6.46 -11.39
N GLU A 32 -9.69 7.67 -10.99
CA GLU A 32 -8.84 8.85 -11.20
C GLU A 32 -7.50 8.62 -10.53
N LYS A 33 -6.44 8.92 -11.28
CA LYS A 33 -5.07 8.85 -10.81
C LYS A 33 -5.02 9.65 -9.50
N GLN A 34 -4.69 8.99 -8.39
CA GLN A 34 -4.55 9.66 -7.09
C GLN A 34 -3.10 10.01 -6.79
N GLY A 35 -2.90 11.29 -6.51
CA GLY A 35 -1.61 11.84 -6.13
C GLY A 35 -1.72 13.35 -5.98
N ASN A 36 -0.61 13.99 -5.61
CA ASN A 36 -0.60 15.42 -5.35
C ASN A 36 -0.14 16.16 -6.61
N GLU A 37 -0.99 17.02 -7.18
CA GLU A 37 -0.70 17.84 -8.36
C GLU A 37 0.51 18.76 -8.19
N GLU A 38 0.84 19.12 -6.96
CA GLU A 38 2.02 19.93 -6.64
C GLU A 38 3.32 19.11 -6.76
N CYS A 39 3.23 17.78 -6.74
CA CYS A 39 4.40 16.90 -6.85
C CYS A 39 4.98 16.93 -8.28
N PRO A 40 6.28 17.26 -8.46
CA PRO A 40 6.90 17.22 -9.79
C PRO A 40 6.87 15.83 -10.45
N TYR A 41 6.88 14.76 -9.64
CA TYR A 41 6.82 13.38 -10.13
C TYR A 41 5.40 12.98 -10.55
N TRP A 42 4.38 13.54 -9.90
CA TRP A 42 2.99 13.36 -10.31
C TRP A 42 2.76 13.87 -11.74
N LYS A 43 3.22 15.10 -12.01
CA LYS A 43 3.15 15.72 -13.34
C LYS A 43 3.88 14.91 -14.42
N ARG A 44 4.88 14.12 -14.04
CA ARG A 44 5.63 13.21 -14.93
C ARG A 44 5.02 11.83 -15.06
N GLY A 45 3.87 11.60 -14.43
CA GLY A 45 3.11 10.37 -14.57
C GLY A 45 3.30 9.34 -13.45
N CYS A 46 3.82 9.71 -12.27
CA CYS A 46 3.86 8.82 -11.09
C CYS A 46 2.49 8.16 -10.83
N ASN A 47 2.49 6.83 -10.60
CA ASN A 47 1.29 6.02 -10.37
C ASN A 47 1.26 5.40 -8.97
N ASN A 48 2.01 5.95 -8.01
CA ASN A 48 2.03 5.40 -6.66
C ASN A 48 0.72 5.71 -5.91
N GLN A 49 -0.09 4.67 -5.65
CA GLN A 49 -1.37 4.76 -4.96
C GLN A 49 -1.25 5.20 -3.49
N LEU A 50 -0.14 4.84 -2.83
CA LEU A 50 0.17 5.28 -1.45
C LEU A 50 1.21 6.39 -1.47
N CYS A 51 0.81 7.56 -1.97
CA CYS A 51 1.69 8.71 -2.09
C CYS A 51 1.91 9.39 -0.71
N PRO A 52 3.18 9.60 -0.29
CA PRO A 52 3.48 10.29 0.96
C PRO A 52 3.01 11.76 1.03
N MET A 53 2.69 12.37 -0.12
CA MET A 53 2.18 13.75 -0.21
C MET A 53 0.67 13.86 -0.06
N LEU A 54 -0.06 12.75 -0.05
CA LEU A 54 -1.50 12.75 0.15
C LEU A 54 -1.82 12.92 1.63
N LYS A 55 -2.83 13.76 1.92
CA LYS A 55 -3.29 14.04 3.29
C LYS A 55 -3.95 12.83 3.94
N ASP A 56 -4.64 12.02 3.14
CA ASP A 56 -5.34 10.82 3.59
C ASP A 56 -5.03 9.67 2.62
N ASN A 57 -4.40 8.62 3.16
CA ASN A 57 -4.08 7.39 2.44
C ASN A 57 -4.88 6.19 2.98
N SER A 58 -5.82 6.40 3.91
CA SER A 58 -6.51 5.33 4.64
C SER A 58 -7.36 4.41 3.76
N LYS A 59 -7.78 4.90 2.59
CA LYS A 59 -8.65 4.17 1.64
C LYS A 59 -7.88 3.46 0.53
N TYR A 60 -6.56 3.63 0.49
CA TYR A 60 -5.76 3.13 -0.60
C TYR A 60 -4.98 1.89 -0.20
N ILE A 61 -4.78 1.05 -1.19
CA ILE A 61 -3.98 -0.17 -1.12
C ILE A 61 -2.84 -0.04 -2.12
N TRP A 62 -1.79 -0.82 -1.92
CA TRP A 62 -0.62 -0.86 -2.79
C TRP A 62 -0.15 -2.29 -2.97
N TYR A 63 0.19 -2.66 -4.19
CA TYR A 63 0.75 -3.97 -4.52
C TYR A 63 2.26 -3.86 -4.80
N SER A 64 3.02 -4.93 -4.59
CA SER A 64 4.48 -4.85 -4.70
C SER A 64 5.01 -4.76 -6.15
N ASP A 65 4.17 -5.12 -7.12
CA ASP A 65 4.42 -4.95 -8.55
C ASP A 65 4.19 -3.50 -9.01
N GLU A 66 3.36 -2.74 -8.31
CA GLU A 66 3.16 -1.30 -8.52
C GLU A 66 4.42 -0.48 -8.21
N ASP A 67 4.46 0.77 -8.71
CA ASP A 67 5.61 1.64 -8.50
C ASP A 67 5.63 2.28 -7.12
N PRO A 68 6.78 2.22 -6.40
CA PRO A 68 6.95 2.92 -5.15
C PRO A 68 7.17 4.42 -5.38
N CYS A 69 7.09 5.22 -4.32
CA CYS A 69 7.41 6.65 -4.42
C CYS A 69 8.89 6.87 -4.83
N ASN A 70 9.09 7.57 -5.95
CA ASN A 70 10.41 7.92 -6.47
C ASN A 70 10.85 9.36 -6.16
N ASN A 71 10.01 10.17 -5.49
CA ASN A 71 10.38 11.55 -5.11
C ASN A 71 11.54 11.52 -4.08
N PRO A 72 12.72 12.10 -4.39
CA PRO A 72 13.87 12.15 -3.47
C PRO A 72 13.60 12.88 -2.16
N GLU A 73 12.67 13.84 -2.14
CA GLU A 73 12.26 14.55 -0.91
C GLU A 73 11.66 13.60 0.12
N TYR A 74 11.00 12.53 -0.34
CA TYR A 74 10.36 11.52 0.49
C TYR A 74 11.19 10.24 0.57
N LYS A 75 12.48 10.27 0.24
CA LYS A 75 13.37 9.09 0.29
C LYS A 75 13.43 8.47 1.69
N ASP A 76 13.31 9.30 2.73
CA ASP A 76 13.41 8.91 4.13
C ASP A 76 12.03 8.65 4.76
N ASN A 77 10.94 8.81 4.01
CA ASN A 77 9.59 8.48 4.46
C ASN A 77 9.43 6.96 4.60
N ILE A 78 8.91 6.50 5.75
CA ILE A 78 8.85 5.08 6.08
C ILE A 78 7.98 4.27 5.10
N VAL A 79 6.88 4.82 4.60
CA VAL A 79 6.02 4.18 3.60
C VAL A 79 6.81 3.98 2.31
N ALA A 80 7.47 5.02 1.80
CA ALA A 80 8.27 4.95 0.59
C ALA A 80 9.45 3.95 0.71
N ILE A 81 10.09 3.90 1.89
CA ILE A 81 11.14 2.92 2.20
C ILE A 81 10.58 1.50 2.17
N ASN A 82 9.43 1.27 2.81
CA ASN A 82 8.82 -0.06 2.91
C ASN A 82 8.31 -0.54 1.55
N GLN A 83 7.68 0.31 0.74
CA GLN A 83 7.30 0.00 -0.65
C GLN A 83 8.52 -0.47 -1.46
N LYS A 84 9.63 0.28 -1.42
CA LYS A 84 10.87 -0.10 -2.14
C LYS A 84 11.43 -1.44 -1.65
N LYS A 85 11.37 -1.73 -0.35
CA LYS A 85 11.83 -3.00 0.22
C LYS A 85 10.93 -4.16 -0.20
N LEU A 86 9.61 -3.99 -0.18
CA LEU A 86 8.63 -5.01 -0.57
C LEU A 86 8.68 -5.30 -2.07
N LYS A 87 8.79 -4.27 -2.92
CA LYS A 87 8.99 -4.43 -4.37
C LYS A 87 10.22 -5.27 -4.69
N LYS A 88 11.35 -4.99 -4.02
CA LYS A 88 12.58 -5.81 -4.16
C LYS A 88 12.41 -7.27 -3.73
N LYS A 89 11.39 -7.59 -2.94
CA LYS A 89 11.07 -8.95 -2.48
C LYS A 89 9.97 -9.61 -3.30
N ASN A 90 9.32 -8.88 -4.21
CA ASN A 90 8.16 -9.35 -4.97
C ASN A 90 7.09 -9.95 -4.04
N ALA A 91 6.76 -9.22 -2.97
CA ALA A 91 5.83 -9.68 -1.94
C ALA A 91 4.39 -9.73 -2.50
N PRO A 92 3.73 -10.90 -2.55
CA PRO A 92 2.38 -11.02 -3.08
C PRO A 92 1.35 -10.36 -2.16
N GLY A 93 0.13 -10.16 -2.65
CA GLY A 93 -0.96 -9.51 -1.93
C GLY A 93 -0.82 -7.98 -1.88
N TYR A 94 -1.80 -7.34 -1.25
CA TYR A 94 -1.83 -5.89 -1.11
C TYR A 94 -1.41 -5.43 0.29
N PHE A 95 -0.98 -4.18 0.38
CA PHE A 95 -0.57 -3.53 1.62
C PHE A 95 -1.35 -2.24 1.80
N THR A 96 -1.83 -1.99 3.02
CA THR A 96 -2.51 -0.74 3.39
C THR A 96 -1.50 0.30 3.86
N TYR A 97 -1.95 1.55 3.96
CA TYR A 97 -1.14 2.61 4.57
C TYR A 97 -0.70 2.27 6.00
N ASN A 98 -1.59 1.76 6.85
CA ASN A 98 -1.26 1.44 8.26
C ASN A 98 -0.23 0.33 8.37
N MET A 99 -0.28 -0.66 7.47
CA MET A 99 0.72 -1.72 7.39
C MET A 99 2.11 -1.16 7.08
N LEU A 100 2.20 -0.19 6.17
CA LEU A 100 3.46 0.38 5.68
C LEU A 100 3.99 1.57 6.49
N ASN A 101 3.12 2.32 7.19
CA ASN A 101 3.49 3.53 7.92
C ASN A 101 4.07 3.25 9.33
N ARG A 102 4.98 2.28 9.41
CA ARG A 102 5.58 1.81 10.67
C ARG A 102 6.90 1.08 10.42
N ASN A 103 7.70 0.92 11.46
CA ASN A 103 8.96 0.18 11.36
C ASN A 103 8.74 -1.31 11.65
N PHE A 104 8.81 -2.19 10.65
CA PHE A 104 8.67 -3.64 10.85
C PHE A 104 9.75 -4.42 10.10
N ILE A 105 9.91 -5.71 10.42
CA ILE A 105 10.91 -6.57 9.80
C ILE A 105 10.36 -7.11 8.47
N ILE A 106 10.97 -6.68 7.36
CA ILE A 106 10.70 -7.22 6.03
C ILE A 106 11.67 -8.39 5.79
N LYS A 107 11.18 -9.62 6.01
CA LYS A 107 11.92 -10.88 5.79
C LYS A 107 11.54 -11.54 4.46
N ARG A 108 12.27 -12.58 4.06
CA ARG A 108 11.92 -13.40 2.89
C ARG A 108 10.58 -14.11 3.16
N GLY A 109 9.71 -14.16 2.15
CA GLY A 109 8.38 -14.76 2.27
C GLY A 109 7.39 -13.88 3.05
N ILE A 110 7.63 -12.57 3.12
CA ILE A 110 6.60 -11.64 3.58
C ILE A 110 5.55 -11.48 2.48
N GLU A 111 4.29 -11.49 2.90
CA GLU A 111 3.13 -11.39 2.02
C GLU A 111 2.20 -10.33 2.60
N GLY A 112 1.44 -9.67 1.73
CA GLY A 112 0.38 -8.73 2.09
C GLY A 112 -0.91 -9.45 2.44
N ILE A 113 -2.01 -8.71 2.38
CA ILE A 113 -3.35 -9.27 2.51
C ILE A 113 -3.79 -9.81 1.15
N ASP A 114 -4.45 -10.97 1.16
CA ASP A 114 -5.07 -11.56 -0.02
C ASP A 114 -6.28 -10.72 -0.47
N PRO A 115 -6.34 -10.25 -1.74
CA PRO A 115 -7.49 -9.53 -2.27
C PRO A 115 -8.74 -10.40 -2.47
N ASP A 116 -8.62 -11.73 -2.45
CA ASP A 116 -9.76 -12.60 -2.71
C ASP A 116 -10.69 -12.70 -1.49
N VAL A 117 -11.98 -12.49 -1.73
CA VAL A 117 -13.04 -12.63 -0.74
C VAL A 117 -13.68 -14.00 -0.91
N PRO A 118 -13.80 -14.83 0.14
CA PRO A 118 -14.49 -16.10 0.03
C PRO A 118 -16.00 -15.91 -0.27
N ASP A 119 -16.57 -16.73 -1.16
CA ASP A 119 -18.00 -16.69 -1.54
C ASP A 119 -18.95 -16.69 -0.33
N SER A 120 -18.58 -17.44 0.72
CA SER A 120 -19.33 -17.52 1.98
C SER A 120 -19.42 -16.19 2.75
N VAL A 121 -18.49 -15.28 2.51
CA VAL A 121 -18.46 -13.92 3.07
C VAL A 121 -19.14 -12.96 2.10
N GLU A 122 -18.87 -13.07 0.80
CA GLU A 122 -19.46 -12.20 -0.23
C GLU A 122 -21.00 -12.28 -0.22
N SER A 123 -21.56 -13.49 -0.11
CA SER A 123 -23.00 -13.74 0.01
C SER A 123 -23.67 -13.07 1.23
N ARG A 124 -22.89 -12.64 2.23
CA ARG A 124 -23.38 -11.91 3.43
C ARG A 124 -23.37 -10.39 3.25
N GLY A 125 -22.89 -9.90 2.10
CA GLY A 125 -22.89 -8.48 1.72
C GLY A 125 -21.72 -7.66 2.27
N GLN A 126 -21.67 -6.39 1.86
CA GLN A 126 -20.51 -5.50 2.03
C GLN A 126 -20.00 -5.38 3.47
N LYS A 127 -20.88 -5.35 4.48
CA LYS A 127 -20.45 -5.23 5.89
C LYS A 127 -19.59 -6.43 6.33
N ALA A 128 -19.89 -7.63 5.84
CA ALA A 128 -19.11 -8.83 6.14
C ALA A 128 -17.74 -8.78 5.46
N ILE A 129 -17.69 -8.28 4.22
CA ILE A 129 -16.46 -8.05 3.46
C ILE A 129 -15.57 -7.02 4.17
N ASP A 130 -16.12 -5.89 4.57
CA ASP A 130 -15.38 -4.84 5.29
C ASP A 130 -14.84 -5.34 6.64
N LYS A 131 -15.59 -6.22 7.32
CA LYS A 131 -15.14 -6.85 8.55
C LYS A 131 -13.99 -7.82 8.28
N LEU A 132 -14.11 -8.68 7.25
CA LEU A 132 -13.07 -9.61 6.85
C LEU A 132 -11.74 -8.90 6.59
N TYR A 133 -11.76 -7.80 5.84
CA TYR A 133 -10.53 -7.06 5.55
C TYR A 133 -9.92 -6.39 6.77
N ARG A 134 -10.75 -5.85 7.67
CA ARG A 134 -10.27 -5.33 8.96
C ARG A 134 -9.61 -6.41 9.82
N ASP A 135 -10.25 -7.58 9.93
CA ASP A 135 -9.73 -8.71 10.69
C ASP A 135 -8.41 -9.22 10.08
N ARG A 136 -8.30 -9.27 8.74
CA ARG A 136 -7.07 -9.64 8.02
C ARG A 136 -5.93 -8.64 8.25
N GLU A 137 -6.24 -7.34 8.20
CA GLU A 137 -5.26 -6.28 8.49
C GLU A 137 -4.78 -6.39 9.93
N GLU A 138 -5.66 -6.55 10.90
CA GLU A 138 -5.31 -6.72 12.31
C GLU A 138 -4.42 -7.97 12.54
N ALA A 139 -4.79 -9.11 11.95
CA ALA A 139 -4.00 -10.33 12.00
C ALA A 139 -2.59 -10.14 11.40
N TRP A 140 -2.50 -9.40 10.29
CA TRP A 140 -1.22 -9.05 9.67
C TRP A 140 -0.38 -8.15 10.57
N LEU A 141 -0.98 -7.12 11.18
CA LEU A 141 -0.31 -6.20 12.09
C LEU A 141 0.26 -6.93 13.31
N ASN A 142 -0.49 -7.89 13.86
CA ASN A 142 -0.09 -8.74 14.98
C ASN A 142 1.06 -9.69 14.61
N SER A 143 1.07 -10.22 13.38
CA SER A 143 2.13 -11.11 12.88
C SER A 143 3.42 -10.36 12.53
N HIS A 144 3.33 -9.05 12.29
CA HIS A 144 4.44 -8.18 11.92
C HIS A 144 4.52 -6.99 12.89
N PRO A 145 4.89 -7.20 14.15
CA PRO A 145 4.88 -6.14 15.15
C PRO A 145 5.86 -5.01 14.79
N GLU A 146 5.51 -3.79 15.20
CA GLU A 146 6.41 -2.65 15.07
C GLU A 146 7.64 -2.83 15.96
N ILE A 147 8.80 -2.53 15.40
CA ILE A 147 10.09 -2.59 16.07
C ILE A 147 10.25 -1.30 16.88
N SER A 148 10.46 -1.44 18.18
CA SER A 148 10.75 -0.30 19.03
C SER A 148 12.07 0.38 18.65
N ASN A 149 12.18 1.69 18.91
CA ASN A 149 13.42 2.45 18.70
C ASN A 149 14.63 1.82 19.41
N LYS A 150 14.43 1.28 20.62
CA LYS A 150 15.47 0.56 21.37
C LYS A 150 15.98 -0.67 20.61
N GLN A 151 15.08 -1.43 20.00
CA GLN A 151 15.45 -2.60 19.20
C GLN A 151 16.11 -2.19 17.87
N ILE A 152 15.67 -1.10 17.24
CA ILE A 152 16.33 -0.52 16.05
C ILE A 152 17.78 -0.13 16.38
N GLU A 153 17.99 0.58 17.49
CA GLU A 153 19.33 1.00 17.93
C GLU A 153 20.22 -0.21 18.27
N LYS A 154 19.68 -1.19 19.00
CA LYS A 154 20.37 -2.46 19.27
C LYS A 154 20.81 -3.14 17.98
N ASN A 155 19.94 -3.23 16.98
CA ASN A 155 20.26 -3.85 15.69
C ASN A 155 21.36 -3.08 14.94
N ARG A 156 21.33 -1.74 14.96
CA ARG A 156 22.38 -0.89 14.37
C ARG A 156 23.73 -1.13 15.04
N ASN A 157 23.76 -1.17 16.36
CA ASN A 157 24.98 -1.40 17.13
C ASN A 157 25.59 -2.78 16.85
N LEU A 158 24.75 -3.82 16.71
CA LEU A 158 25.20 -5.16 16.32
C LEU A 158 25.78 -5.18 14.89
N ALA A 159 25.15 -4.50 13.94
CA ALA A 159 25.65 -4.40 12.57
C ALA A 159 27.01 -3.70 12.49
N MET A 160 27.21 -2.63 13.27
CA MET A 160 28.50 -1.93 13.36
C MET A 160 29.61 -2.83 13.91
N LYS A 161 29.36 -3.54 15.02
CA LYS A 161 30.31 -4.50 15.59
C LYS A 161 30.69 -5.60 14.59
N GLY A 162 29.71 -6.13 13.84
CA GLY A 162 29.96 -7.12 12.78
C GLY A 162 30.84 -6.57 11.66
N SER A 163 30.59 -5.33 11.22
CA SER A 163 31.42 -4.64 10.21
C SER A 163 32.86 -4.45 10.69
N GLU A 164 33.05 -4.03 11.94
CA GLU A 164 34.38 -3.89 12.55
C GLU A 164 35.13 -5.22 12.65
N ALA A 165 34.46 -6.29 13.08
CA ALA A 165 35.05 -7.62 13.13
C ALA A 165 35.50 -8.11 11.75
N LEU A 166 34.69 -7.87 10.71
CA LEU A 166 35.04 -8.20 9.31
C LEU A 166 36.26 -7.41 8.81
N LYS A 167 36.41 -6.14 9.21
CA LYS A 167 37.60 -5.33 8.86
C LYS A 167 38.85 -5.92 9.50
N ARG A 168 38.82 -6.19 10.81
CA ARG A 168 39.96 -6.79 11.53
C ARG A 168 40.40 -8.13 10.94
N TYR A 169 39.44 -8.99 10.60
CA TYR A 169 39.73 -10.28 9.95
C TYR A 169 40.44 -10.12 8.60
N LYS A 170 40.06 -9.12 7.80
CA LYS A 170 40.69 -8.84 6.50
C LYS A 170 42.10 -8.26 6.65
N GLU A 171 42.32 -7.44 7.67
CA GLU A 171 43.63 -6.83 7.96
C GLU A 171 44.64 -7.83 8.52
N GLY A 172 44.21 -8.76 9.38
CA GLY A 172 45.06 -9.81 9.95
C GLY A 172 45.38 -10.98 9.00
N LYS A 173 44.87 -10.95 7.76
CA LYS A 173 45.18 -11.92 6.69
C LYS A 173 46.23 -11.42 5.70
N LYS A 174 46.75 -10.20 5.87
CA LYS A 174 47.85 -9.64 5.08
C LYS A 174 49.20 -9.96 5.70
#